data_AF-A0A7C3G2E0-F1
#
_entry.id   AF-A0A7C3G2E0-F1
#
_cell.length_a   1.000
_cell.length_b   1.000
_cell.length_c   1.000
_cell.angle_alpha   90.00
_cell.angle_beta   90.00
_cell.angle_gamma   90.00
#
_symmetry.space_group_name_H-M   'P 1'
#
loop_
_entity.id
_entity.type
_entity.pdbx_description
1 polymer ?
#
loop_
_entity_poly.entity_id
_entity_poly.type
_entity_poly.pdbx_seq_one_letter_code
_entity_poly.pdbx_strand_id
1 'polypeptide(L)'
;YMLAMELANTGDLEGAAAEFKALAEADPGYIPTYFHYGQTLARLGRIDEAREVYRQGIAACERAGDSHTREEIEEALASLD
;
A
#
# COMPACT_ATOMS: atom_id res chain seq x y z
N TYR A 1 -3.99 9.16 -6.39
CA TYR A 1 -2.71 9.02 -5.68
C TYR A 1 -2.37 10.26 -4.86
N MET A 2 -2.23 11.44 -5.48
CA MET A 2 -1.90 12.69 -4.75
C MET A 2 -2.88 13.02 -3.62
N LEU A 3 -4.18 12.86 -3.84
CA LEU A 3 -5.20 13.06 -2.80
C LEU A 3 -5.02 12.11 -1.61
N ALA A 4 -4.83 10.81 -1.87
CA ALA A 4 -4.58 9.82 -0.82
C ALA A 4 -3.32 10.16 0.01
N MET A 5 -2.27 10.63 -0.65
CA MET A 5 -1.04 11.09 0.03
C MET A 5 -1.26 12.33 0.88
N GLU A 6 -2.00 13.32 0.37
CA GLU A 6 -2.38 14.53 1.14
C GLU A 6 -3.17 14.15 2.41
N LEU A 7 -4.16 13.25 2.27
CA LEU A 7 -4.95 12.75 3.40
C LEU A 7 -4.05 12.02 4.42
N ALA A 8 -3.15 11.16 3.95
CA ALA A 8 -2.22 10.42 4.81
C ALA A 8 -1.25 11.35 5.56
N ASN A 9 -0.85 12.46 4.94
CA ASN A 9 0.03 13.48 5.52
C ASN A 9 -0.69 14.38 6.51
N THR A 10 -1.96 14.72 6.24
CA THR A 10 -2.80 15.54 7.11
C THR A 10 -3.41 14.75 8.28
N GLY A 11 -3.24 13.43 8.28
CA GLY A 11 -3.64 12.54 9.37
C GLY A 11 -5.02 11.92 9.21
N ASP A 12 -5.75 12.23 8.13
CA ASP A 12 -6.97 11.52 7.75
C ASP A 12 -6.61 10.17 7.10
N LEU A 13 -6.18 9.25 7.94
CA LEU A 13 -5.74 7.93 7.51
C LEU A 13 -6.89 7.08 6.97
N GLU A 14 -8.11 7.26 7.48
CA GLU A 14 -9.29 6.55 6.96
C GLU A 14 -9.65 7.03 5.56
N GLY A 15 -9.67 8.35 5.33
CA GLY A 15 -9.85 8.92 3.99
C GLY A 15 -8.74 8.47 3.04
N ALA A 16 -7.48 8.50 3.48
CA ALA A 16 -6.36 8.03 2.69
C ALA A 16 -6.50 6.55 2.31
N ALA A 17 -6.86 5.68 3.26
CA ALA A 17 -7.07 4.25 3.02
C ALA A 17 -8.20 4.01 2.00
N ALA A 18 -9.29 4.77 2.07
CA ALA A 18 -10.39 4.67 1.10
C ALA A 18 -9.93 5.07 -0.32
N GLU A 19 -9.19 6.16 -0.44
CA GLU A 19 -8.66 6.63 -1.73
C GLU A 19 -7.62 5.66 -2.30
N PHE A 20 -6.73 5.12 -1.47
CA PHE A 20 -5.76 4.11 -1.89
C PHE A 20 -6.43 2.83 -2.35
N LYS A 21 -7.48 2.37 -1.64
CA LYS A 21 -8.27 1.23 -2.08
C LYS A 21 -8.87 1.46 -3.47
N ALA A 22 -9.52 2.60 -3.67
CA ALA A 22 -10.12 2.95 -4.96
C ALA A 22 -9.06 2.99 -6.08
N LEU A 23 -7.85 3.47 -5.79
CA LEU A 23 -6.73 3.45 -6.74
C LEU A 23 -6.26 2.05 -7.07
N ALA A 24 -6.15 1.16 -6.07
CA ALA A 24 -5.76 -0.23 -6.27
C ALA A 24 -6.80 -1.02 -7.08
N GLU A 25 -8.08 -0.69 -6.92
CA GLU A 25 -9.19 -1.26 -7.70
C GLU A 25 -9.21 -0.72 -9.13
N ALA A 26 -8.88 0.56 -9.33
CA ALA A 26 -8.87 1.21 -10.65
C ALA A 26 -7.64 0.83 -11.50
N ASP A 27 -6.46 0.72 -10.88
CA ASP A 27 -5.22 0.33 -11.55
C ASP A 27 -4.42 -0.68 -10.69
N PRO A 28 -4.68 -1.99 -10.88
CA PRO A 28 -3.97 -3.04 -10.17
C PRO A 28 -2.48 -3.16 -10.53
N GLY A 29 -1.99 -2.41 -11.53
CA GLY A 29 -0.60 -2.37 -11.94
C GLY A 29 0.20 -1.25 -11.27
N TYR A 30 -0.47 -0.32 -10.57
CA TYR A 30 0.19 0.83 -9.99
C TYR A 30 0.80 0.50 -8.61
N ILE A 31 1.99 -0.09 -8.64
CA ILE A 31 2.74 -0.60 -7.48
C ILE A 31 2.84 0.40 -6.30
N PRO A 32 3.14 1.70 -6.50
CA PRO A 32 3.28 2.65 -5.39
C PRO A 32 2.03 2.77 -4.51
N THR A 33 0.84 2.54 -5.09
CA THR A 33 -0.40 2.53 -4.31
C THR A 33 -0.37 1.46 -3.23
N TYR A 34 0.10 0.24 -3.53
CA TYR A 34 0.10 -0.85 -2.55
C TYR A 34 1.03 -0.58 -1.37
N PHE A 35 2.20 0.02 -1.62
CA PHE A 35 3.14 0.39 -0.56
C PHE A 35 2.53 1.42 0.40
N HIS A 36 2.05 2.55 -0.13
CA HIS A 36 1.47 3.59 0.73
C HIS A 36 0.13 3.20 1.35
N TYR A 37 -0.65 2.35 0.68
CA TYR A 37 -1.88 1.81 1.23
C TYR A 37 -1.60 0.92 2.44
N GLY A 38 -0.67 -0.03 2.31
CA GLY A 38 -0.27 -0.91 3.41
C GLY A 38 0.30 -0.11 4.59
N GLN A 39 1.13 0.90 4.34
CA GLN A 39 1.64 1.78 5.39
C GLN A 39 0.52 2.55 6.10
N THR A 40 -0.46 3.04 5.35
CA THR A 40 -1.62 3.76 5.91
C THR A 40 -2.47 2.85 6.77
N LEU A 41 -2.74 1.62 6.32
CA LEU A 41 -3.47 0.61 7.10
C LEU A 41 -2.71 0.21 8.37
N ALA A 42 -1.38 0.07 8.30
CA ALA A 42 -0.55 -0.20 9.46
C ALA A 42 -0.63 0.94 10.49
N ARG A 43 -0.57 2.20 10.04
CA ARG A 43 -0.74 3.38 10.90
C ARG A 43 -2.13 3.46 11.53
N LEU A 44 -3.15 2.89 10.89
CA LEU A 44 -4.52 2.73 11.43
C LEU A 44 -4.64 1.56 12.42
N GLY A 45 -3.59 0.75 12.61
CA GLY A 45 -3.64 -0.49 13.41
C GLY A 45 -4.35 -1.65 12.72
N ARG A 46 -4.69 -1.51 11.42
CA ARG A 46 -5.34 -2.54 10.59
C ARG A 46 -4.28 -3.47 9.99
N ILE A 47 -3.54 -4.15 10.87
CA ILE A 47 -2.33 -4.90 10.51
C ILE A 47 -2.63 -6.04 9.53
N ASP A 48 -3.70 -6.81 9.75
CA ASP A 48 -4.07 -7.92 8.86
C ASP A 48 -4.37 -7.45 7.44
N GLU A 49 -5.03 -6.30 7.29
CA GLU A 49 -5.34 -5.72 5.99
C GLU A 49 -4.08 -5.14 5.32
N ALA A 50 -3.20 -4.50 6.10
CA ALA A 50 -1.91 -4.03 5.59
C ALA A 50 -1.08 -5.18 5.01
N ARG A 51 -1.06 -6.33 5.71
CA ARG A 51 -0.38 -7.55 5.25
C ARG A 51 -0.92 -8.03 3.91
N GLU A 52 -2.25 -8.05 3.75
CA GLU A 52 -2.86 -8.50 2.50
C GLU A 52 -2.55 -7.54 1.34
N VAL A 53 -2.61 -6.23 1.59
CA VAL A 53 -2.29 -5.20 0.59
C VAL A 53 -0.84 -5.31 0.14
N TYR A 54 0.11 -5.53 1.06
CA TYR A 54 1.51 -5.73 0.70
C TYR A 54 1.72 -7.00 -0.13
N ARG A 55 1.02 -8.11 0.17
CA ARG A 55 1.09 -9.31 -0.69
C ARG A 55 0.58 -9.04 -2.10
N GLN A 56 -0.48 -8.24 -2.26
CA GLN A 56 -0.96 -7.82 -3.57
C GLN A 56 0.08 -6.96 -4.30
N GLY A 57 0.73 -6.04 -3.57
CA GLY A 57 1.83 -5.22 -4.09
C GLY A 57 3.01 -6.07 -4.58
N ILE A 58 3.44 -7.07 -3.80
CA ILE A 58 4.49 -8.02 -4.20
C ILE A 58 4.11 -8.74 -5.50
N ALA A 59 2.87 -9.26 -5.60
CA ALA A 59 2.39 -9.92 -6.81
C ALA A 59 2.30 -8.95 -8.01
N ALA A 60 2.06 -7.65 -7.79
CA ALA A 60 2.13 -6.64 -8.84
C ALA A 60 3.58 -6.38 -9.29
N CYS A 61 4.52 -6.26 -8.35
CA CYS A 61 5.96 -6.14 -8.65
C CYS A 61 6.49 -7.31 -9.47
N GLU A 62 6.14 -8.55 -9.10
CA GLU A 62 6.56 -9.75 -9.84
C GLU A 62 6.05 -9.75 -11.28
N ARG A 63 4.80 -9.31 -11.50
CA ARG A 63 4.23 -9.16 -12.84
C ARG A 63 4.92 -8.07 -13.65
N ALA A 64 5.34 -6.99 -13.01
CA ALA A 64 6.04 -5.88 -13.66
C ALA A 64 7.55 -6.12 -13.83
N GLY A 65 8.13 -7.12 -13.15
CA GLY A 65 9.58 -7.33 -13.08
C GLY A 65 10.32 -6.29 -12.22
N ASP A 66 9.62 -5.62 -11.30
CA ASP A 66 10.19 -4.60 -10.43
C ASP A 66 10.68 -5.20 -9.11
N SER A 67 11.89 -5.77 -9.13
CA SER A 67 12.49 -6.39 -7.95
C SER A 67 12.78 -5.38 -6.82
N HIS A 68 13.16 -4.15 -7.16
CA HIS A 68 13.55 -3.16 -6.16
C HIS A 68 12.35 -2.76 -5.30
N THR A 69 11.22 -2.41 -5.93
CA THR A 69 10.02 -2.06 -5.18
C THR A 69 9.43 -3.27 -4.45
N ARG A 70 9.64 -4.49 -4.96
CA ARG A 70 9.26 -5.72 -4.25
C ARG A 70 9.97 -5.82 -2.90
N GLU A 71 11.29 -5.63 -2.88
CA GLU A 71 12.12 -5.72 -1.67
C GLU A 71 11.66 -4.71 -0.60
N GLU A 72 11.34 -3.47 -1.00
CA GLU A 72 10.81 -2.45 -0.09
C GLU A 72 9.46 -2.86 0.55
N ILE A 73 8.57 -3.48 -0.25
CA ILE A 73 7.28 -3.97 0.24
C ILE A 73 7.48 -5.19 1.16
N GLU A 74 8.42 -6.08 0.83
CA GLU A 74 8.76 -7.25 1.66
C GLU A 74 9.33 -6.82 3.03
N GLU A 75 10.20 -5.81 3.06
CA GLU A 75 10.72 -5.24 4.30
C GLU A 75 9.60 -4.59 5.13
N ALA A 76 8.75 -3.78 4.49
CA ALA A 76 7.61 -3.16 5.14
C ALA A 76 6.65 -4.22 5.73
N LEU A 77 6.39 -5.30 4.99
CA LEU A 77 5.58 -6.43 5.47
C LEU A 77 6.22 -7.14 6.67
N ALA A 78 7.53 -7.39 6.62
CA ALA A 78 8.26 -8.00 7.74
C ALA A 78 8.26 -7.13 9.00
N SER A 79 8.21 -5.81 8.86
CA SER A 79 8.11 -4.87 9.99
C SER A 79 6.75 -4.89 10.71
N LEU A 80 5.73 -5.54 10.14
CA LEU A 80 4.38 -5.67 10.71
C LEU A 80 4.21 -6.92 11.59
N ASP A 81 5.27 -7.66 11.90
CA ASP A 81 5.25 -8.85 12.76
C ASP A 81 5.55 -8.55 14.24
#